data_AF-A0A9D5L225-F1
#
_entry.id   AF-A0A9D5L225-F1
#
_cell.length_a   1.000
_cell.length_b   1.000
_cell.length_c   1.000
_cell.angle_alpha   90.00
_cell.angle_beta   90.00
_cell.angle_gamma   90.00
#
_symmetry.space_group_name_H-M   'P 1'
#
loop_
_entity.id
_entity.type
_entity.pdbx_description
1 polymer ?
#
loop_
_entity_poly.entity_id
_entity_poly.type
_entity_poly.pdbx_seq_one_letter_code
_entity_poly.pdbx_strand_id
1 'polypeptide(L)'
;MQNIITNNDIKHREASQLNAFLDTLTYRERVEFVTCVVKVAGVKRQTFFNWKGMACRIPEYAKQIIEKEAGERLFDDDAPLITHPDYD
;
A
#
# COMPACT_ATOMS: atom_id res chain seq x y z
N MET A 1 -7.96 -23.40 11.54
CA MET A 1 -7.78 -22.25 12.45
C MET A 1 -7.78 -21.01 11.57
N GLN A 2 -8.74 -20.11 11.75
CA GLN A 2 -8.72 -18.82 11.04
C GLN A 2 -7.54 -18.02 11.58
N ASN A 3 -6.52 -17.78 10.74
CA ASN A 3 -5.44 -16.86 11.09
C ASN A 3 -6.08 -15.50 11.36
N ILE A 4 -6.05 -15.05 12.62
CA ILE A 4 -6.51 -13.71 12.97
C ILE A 4 -5.50 -12.74 12.35
N ILE A 5 -5.84 -12.23 11.17
CA ILE A 5 -5.09 -11.17 10.52
C ILE A 5 -5.17 -9.95 11.44
N THR A 6 -4.05 -9.55 12.05
CA THR A 6 -4.05 -8.39 12.94
C THR A 6 -4.01 -7.11 12.12
N ASN A 7 -4.49 -6.00 12.69
CA ASN A 7 -4.37 -4.69 12.06
C ASN A 7 -2.91 -4.34 11.68
N ASN A 8 -1.92 -4.87 12.40
CA ASN A 8 -0.51 -4.65 12.07
C ASN A 8 -0.08 -5.47 10.85
N ASP A 9 -0.56 -6.71 10.71
CA ASP A 9 -0.32 -7.52 9.51
C ASP A 9 -0.84 -6.83 8.26
N ILE A 10 -2.07 -6.29 8.33
CA ILE A 10 -2.65 -5.63 7.16
C ILE A 10 -1.93 -4.31 6.84
N LYS A 11 -1.53 -3.51 7.84
CA LYS A 11 -0.71 -2.30 7.60
C LYS A 11 0.62 -2.67 6.94
N HIS A 12 1.28 -3.72 7.44
CA HIS A 12 2.56 -4.16 6.90
C HIS A 12 2.41 -4.59 5.45
N ARG A 13 1.43 -5.46 5.16
CA ARG A 13 1.13 -5.94 3.81
C ARG A 13 0.83 -4.80 2.83
N GLU A 14 -0.09 -3.91 3.19
CA GLU A 14 -0.48 -2.77 2.33
C GLU A 14 0.73 -1.84 2.10
N ALA A 15 1.51 -1.55 3.14
CA ALA A 15 2.72 -0.75 3.00
C ALA A 15 3.74 -1.46 2.08
N SER A 16 3.96 -2.77 2.23
CA SER A 16 4.87 -3.53 1.38
C SER A 16 4.42 -3.53 -0.09
N GLN A 17 3.14 -3.77 -0.38
CA GLN A 17 2.58 -3.72 -1.74
C GLN A 17 2.76 -2.33 -2.36
N LEU A 18 2.44 -1.27 -1.61
CA LEU A 18 2.63 0.10 -2.06
C LEU A 18 4.11 0.40 -2.35
N ASN A 19 5.02 -0.01 -1.47
CA ASN A 19 6.46 0.23 -1.70
C ASN A 19 6.99 -0.56 -2.90
N ALA A 20 6.57 -1.82 -3.07
CA ALA A 20 6.97 -2.65 -4.21
C ALA A 20 6.60 -1.99 -5.54
N PHE A 21 5.39 -1.44 -5.64
CA PHE A 21 4.99 -0.64 -6.80
C PHE A 21 5.83 0.62 -6.98
N LEU A 22 6.00 1.41 -5.92
CA LEU A 22 6.78 2.65 -6.00
C LEU A 22 8.23 2.39 -6.44
N ASP A 23 8.79 1.22 -6.12
CA ASP A 23 10.15 0.81 -6.51
C ASP A 23 10.28 0.41 -7.98
N THR A 24 9.17 0.14 -8.67
CA THR A 24 9.16 0.02 -10.14
C THR A 24 9.25 1.37 -10.86
N LEU A 25 8.90 2.46 -10.17
CA LEU A 25 8.87 3.80 -10.72
C LEU A 25 10.22 4.51 -10.59
N THR A 26 10.59 5.30 -11.60
CA THR A 26 11.68 6.27 -11.48
C THR A 26 11.34 7.34 -10.45
N TYR A 27 12.34 8.11 -10.02
CA TYR A 27 12.12 9.21 -9.07
C TYR A 27 11.07 10.21 -9.56
N ARG A 28 11.08 10.56 -10.86
CA ARG A 28 10.12 11.52 -11.43
C ARG A 28 8.71 10.97 -11.42
N GLU A 29 8.52 9.76 -11.92
CA GLU A 29 7.22 9.07 -11.92
C GLU A 29 6.69 8.92 -10.50
N ARG A 30 7.55 8.58 -9.53
CA ARG A 30 7.17 8.49 -8.12
C ARG A 30 6.66 9.83 -7.58
N VAL A 31 7.33 10.94 -7.90
CA VAL A 31 6.91 12.28 -7.46
C VAL A 31 5.58 12.68 -8.09
N GLU A 32 5.39 12.40 -9.38
CA GLU A 32 4.14 12.67 -10.11
C GLU A 32 3.00 11.83 -9.54
N PHE A 33 3.21 10.52 -9.39
CA PHE A 33 2.26 9.58 -8.81
C PHE A 33 1.80 10.02 -7.41
N VAL A 34 2.74 10.30 -6.51
CA VAL A 34 2.42 10.77 -5.15
C VAL A 34 1.64 12.08 -5.20
N THR A 35 1.98 12.98 -6.13
CA THR A 35 1.28 14.26 -6.28
C THR A 35 -0.15 14.08 -6.79
N CYS A 36 -0.39 13.16 -7.73
CA CYS A 36 -1.72 12.83 -8.22
C CYS A 36 -2.56 12.20 -7.11
N VAL A 37 -2.05 11.16 -6.44
CA VAL A 37 -2.78 10.46 -5.38
C VAL A 37 -3.19 11.41 -4.25
N VAL A 38 -2.28 12.25 -3.74
CA VAL A 38 -2.62 13.15 -2.62
C VAL A 38 -3.64 14.21 -3.04
N LYS A 39 -3.60 14.67 -4.30
CA LYS A 39 -4.54 15.64 -4.86
C LYS A 39 -5.93 15.02 -5.01
N VAL A 40 -6.02 13.82 -5.58
CA VAL A 40 -7.31 13.13 -5.81
C VAL A 40 -7.92 12.64 -4.50
N ALA A 41 -7.10 12.10 -3.59
CA ALA A 41 -7.56 11.65 -2.27
C ALA A 41 -7.83 12.80 -1.29
N GLY A 42 -7.46 14.04 -1.62
CA GLY A 42 -7.66 15.21 -0.75
C GLY A 42 -6.87 15.14 0.56
N VAL A 43 -5.72 14.47 0.57
CA VAL A 43 -4.88 14.29 1.76
C VAL A 43 -3.57 15.06 1.66
N LYS A 44 -2.88 15.25 2.80
CA LYS A 44 -1.53 15.82 2.81
C LYS A 44 -0.52 14.78 2.32
N ARG A 45 0.60 15.22 1.72
CA ARG A 45 1.74 14.34 1.39
C ARG A 45 2.22 13.53 2.59
N GLN A 46 2.22 14.11 3.80
CA GLN A 46 2.56 13.39 5.03
C GLN A 46 1.69 12.15 5.25
N THR A 47 0.39 12.23 4.93
CA THR A 47 -0.53 11.10 5.07
C THR A 47 -0.13 9.96 4.14
N PHE A 48 0.24 10.28 2.90
CA PHE A 48 0.77 9.27 1.98
C PHE A 48 2.06 8.62 2.50
N PHE A 49 2.99 9.41 3.06
CA PHE A 49 4.20 8.85 3.66
C PHE A 49 3.92 8.02 4.92
N ASN A 50 2.87 8.33 5.68
CA ASN A 50 2.44 7.51 6.80
C ASN A 50 1.93 6.14 6.32
N TRP A 51 1.22 6.08 5.18
CA TRP A 51 0.84 4.82 4.54
C TRP A 51 2.06 4.02 4.09
N LYS A 52 2.96 4.68 3.35
CA LYS A 52 4.23 4.09 2.89
C LYS A 52 5.07 3.56 4.05
N GLY A 53 5.07 4.25 5.19
CA GLY A 53 5.86 3.93 6.38
C GLY A 53 5.14 3.07 7.41
N MET A 54 4.00 2.44 7.09
CA MET A 54 3.23 1.58 8.01
C MET A 54 2.70 2.31 9.28
N ALA A 55 2.76 3.64 9.34
CA ALA A 55 2.34 4.41 10.51
C ALA A 55 0.81 4.39 10.70
N CYS A 56 0.04 4.26 9.62
CA CYS A 56 -1.41 4.11 9.67
C CYS A 56 -1.97 3.22 8.55
N ARG A 57 -3.24 2.80 8.70
CA ARG A 57 -3.97 2.03 7.68
C ARG A 57 -4.21 2.89 6.45
N ILE A 58 -4.18 2.27 5.27
CA ILE A 58 -4.65 2.91 4.04
C ILE A 58 -6.18 2.75 4.00
N PRO A 59 -6.95 3.84 4.01
CA PRO A 59 -8.41 3.75 3.87
C PRO A 59 -8.79 3.15 2.50
N GLU A 60 -9.91 2.43 2.45
CA GLU A 60 -10.35 1.74 1.22
C GLU A 60 -10.50 2.69 0.02
N TYR A 61 -11.08 3.88 0.23
CA TYR A 61 -11.19 4.88 -0.84
C TYR A 61 -9.81 5.32 -1.37
N ALA A 62 -8.79 5.37 -0.51
CA ALA A 62 -7.44 5.77 -0.91
C ALA A 62 -6.74 4.63 -1.67
N LYS A 63 -6.97 3.36 -1.30
CA LYS A 63 -6.50 2.20 -2.06
C LYS A 63 -7.02 2.24 -3.49
N GLN A 64 -8.32 2.47 -3.67
CA GLN A 64 -8.94 2.55 -4.99
C GLN A 64 -8.34 3.68 -5.84
N ILE A 65 -8.02 4.82 -5.24
CA ILE A 65 -7.34 5.93 -5.93
C ILE A 65 -5.93 5.52 -6.32
N ILE A 66 -5.18 4.90 -5.40
CA ILE A 66 -3.81 4.43 -5.67
C ILE A 66 -3.81 3.43 -6.84
N GLU A 67 -4.71 2.44 -6.84
CA GLU A 67 -4.83 1.44 -7.92
C GLU A 67 -5.26 2.07 -9.24
N LYS A 68 -6.20 3.01 -9.19
CA LYS A 68 -6.63 3.75 -10.38
C LYS A 68 -5.49 4.56 -11.00
N GLU A 69 -4.71 5.26 -10.18
CA GLU A 69 -3.55 6.03 -10.64
C GLU A 69 -2.38 5.13 -11.06
N ALA A 70 -2.25 3.95 -10.47
CA ALA A 70 -1.23 2.97 -10.82
C ALA A 70 -1.54 2.24 -12.13
N GLY A 71 -2.83 2.16 -12.49
CA GLY A 71 -3.30 1.40 -13.64
C GLY A 71 -3.30 -0.12 -13.41
N GLU A 72 -3.06 -0.57 -12.19
CA GLU A 72 -3.04 -1.98 -11.81
C GLU A 72 -3.59 -2.19 -10.40
N ARG A 73 -3.96 -3.45 -10.10
CA ARG A 73 -4.46 -3.85 -8.79
C ARG A 73 -3.27 -4.14 -7.87
N LEU A 74 -3.21 -3.46 -6.73
CA LEU A 74 -2.09 -3.47 -5.78
C LEU A 74 -2.46 -4.15 -4.47
N PHE A 75 -3.68 -3.90 -3.99
CA PHE A 75 -4.14 -4.35 -2.69
C PHE A 75 -5.14 -5.50 -2.87
N ASP A 76 -4.61 -6.72 -3.02
CA ASP A 76 -5.42 -7.90 -2.82
C ASP A 76 -5.49 -8.20 -1.33
N ASP A 77 -6.69 -8.24 -0.73
CA ASP A 77 -6.91 -8.69 0.66
C ASP A 77 -6.98 -10.23 0.76
N ASP A 78 -7.30 -10.91 -0.36
CA ASP A 78 -7.50 -12.37 -0.44
C ASP A 78 -6.23 -13.18 -0.72
N ALA A 79 -5.11 -12.56 -1.10
CA ALA A 79 -3.88 -13.34 -1.30
C ALA A 79 -3.49 -13.96 0.06
N PRO A 80 -3.32 -15.30 0.16
CA PRO A 80 -2.85 -15.91 1.39
C PRO A 80 -1.52 -15.26 1.74
N LEU A 81 -1.39 -14.79 2.99
CA LEU A 81 -0.09 -14.47 3.55
C LEU A 81 0.79 -15.69 3.29
N ILE A 82 1.82 -15.55 2.46
CA ILE A 82 2.81 -16.60 2.29
C ILE A 82 3.38 -16.81 3.69
N THR A 83 2.89 -17.85 4.37
CA THR A 83 3.57 -18.39 5.53
C THR A 83 4.90 -18.82 4.99
N HIS A 84 5.95 -18.07 5.31
CA HIS A 84 7.30 -18.56 5.15
C HIS A 84 7.30 -19.91 5.88
N PRO A 85 7.46 -21.06 5.20
CA PRO A 85 7.62 -22.30 5.93
C PRO A 85 8.84 -22.06 6.82
N ASP A 86 8.63 -22.25 8.12
CA ASP A 86 9.68 -22.28 9.12
C ASP A 86 10.81 -23.15 8.55
N TYR A 87 11.93 -22.52 8.21
CA TYR A 87 13.18 -23.25 8.08
C TYR A 87 13.68 -23.42 9.51
N ASP A 88 13.50 -24.64 10.01
CA ASP A 88 14.11 -25.22 11.22
C ASP A 88 15.60 -24.84 11.32
#